data_AF-A0A7K0ZYZ5-F1
#
_entry.id   AF-A0A7K0ZYZ5-F1
#
_cell.length_a   1.000
_cell.length_b   1.000
_cell.length_c   1.000
_cell.angle_alpha   90.00
_cell.angle_beta   90.00
_cell.angle_gamma   90.00
#
_symmetry.space_group_name_H-M   'P 1'
#
loop_
_entity.id
_entity.type
_entity.pdbx_description
1 polymer ?
#
loop_
_entity_poly.entity_id
_entity_poly.type
_entity_poly.pdbx_seq_one_letter_code
_entity_poly.pdbx_strand_id
1 'polypeptide(L)' 'MNKDLKKIRKALEAQGFETAVTRRGHLLVLRDGRRVALFSGTASDWRALKNSIADARRAGFKWPP' A
#
# COMPACT_ATOMS: atom_id res chain seq x y z
N MET A 1 6.06 -7.15 -9.20
CA MET A 1 5.92 -6.02 -8.25
C MET A 1 6.91 -4.93 -8.61
N ASN A 2 6.43 -3.71 -8.87
CA ASN A 2 7.27 -2.59 -9.33
C ASN A 2 8.23 -2.11 -8.22
N LYS A 3 9.35 -1.45 -8.59
CA LYS A 3 10.37 -1.00 -7.62
C LYS A 3 9.77 -0.06 -6.55
N ASP A 4 8.85 0.82 -6.94
CA ASP A 4 8.18 1.76 -6.03
C ASP A 4 7.26 1.06 -5.03
N LEU A 5 6.48 0.07 -5.48
CA LEU A 5 5.63 -0.75 -4.59
C LEU A 5 6.46 -1.52 -3.55
N LYS A 6 7.68 -1.97 -3.91
CA LYS A 6 8.59 -2.58 -2.92
C LYS A 6 9.04 -1.57 -1.86
N LYS A 7 9.31 -0.31 -2.23
CA LYS A 7 9.66 0.76 -1.28
C LYS A 7 8.48 1.10 -0.37
N ILE A 8 7.29 1.26 -0.94
CA ILE A 8 6.05 1.54 -0.19
C ILE A 8 5.76 0.41 0.79
N ARG A 9 5.86 -0.86 0.37
CA ARG A 9 5.70 -2.02 1.25
C ARG A 9 6.65 -1.96 2.45
N LYS A 10 7.94 -1.73 2.21
CA LYS A 10 8.92 -1.62 3.30
C LYS A 10 8.61 -0.46 4.25
N ALA A 11 8.18 0.68 3.72
CA ALA A 11 7.81 1.83 4.53
C ALA A 11 6.54 1.57 5.37
N LEU A 12 5.57 0.86 4.81
CA LEU A 12 4.36 0.41 5.52
C LEU A 12 4.73 -0.56 6.65
N GLU A 13 5.52 -1.59 6.35
CA GLU A 13 5.99 -2.55 7.35
C GLU A 13 6.79 -1.86 8.47
N ALA A 14 7.67 -0.91 8.12
CA ALA A 14 8.43 -0.12 9.09
C ALA A 14 7.56 0.77 10.00
N GLN A 15 6.39 1.20 9.51
CA GLN A 15 5.42 1.98 10.28
C GLN A 15 4.43 1.09 11.06
N GLY A 16 4.61 -0.23 11.05
CA GLY A 16 3.75 -1.19 11.74
C GLY A 16 2.42 -1.45 11.05
N PHE A 17 2.35 -1.25 9.73
CA PHE A 17 1.22 -1.72 8.93
C PHE A 17 1.45 -3.17 8.52
N GLU A 18 0.39 -3.96 8.57
CA GLU A 18 0.39 -5.32 8.05
C GLU A 18 0.22 -5.28 6.54
N THR A 19 1.12 -5.94 5.79
CA THR A 19 1.03 -6.01 4.33
C THR A 19 0.95 -7.45 3.85
N ALA A 20 0.00 -7.73 2.97
CA ALA A 20 -0.24 -9.06 2.40
C ALA A 20 -0.33 -8.97 0.88
N VAL A 21 0.17 -9.96 0.17
CA VAL A 21 -0.01 -10.06 -1.28
C VAL A 21 -1.16 -11.01 -1.57
N THR A 22 -2.20 -10.51 -2.23
CA THR A 22 -3.35 -11.33 -2.63
C THR A 22 -2.97 -12.31 -3.73
N ARG A 23 -3.79 -13.36 -3.95
CA ARG A 23 -3.59 -14.33 -5.04
C ARG A 23 -3.52 -13.71 -6.44
N ARG A 24 -4.08 -12.51 -6.63
CA ARG A 24 -4.04 -11.74 -7.88
C ARG A 24 -2.82 -10.82 -7.99
N GLY A 25 -1.91 -10.84 -7.01
CA GLY A 25 -0.70 -10.02 -7.01
C GLY A 25 -0.89 -8.59 -6.49
N HIS A 26 -2.05 -8.25 -5.92
CA HIS A 26 -2.29 -6.94 -5.32
C HIS A 26 -1.74 -6.86 -3.90
N LEU A 27 -1.18 -5.71 -3.52
CA LEU A 27 -0.71 -5.46 -2.15
C LEU A 27 -1.88 -4.95 -1.30
N LEU A 28 -2.29 -5.75 -0.35
CA LEU A 28 -3.30 -5.43 0.65
C LEU A 28 -2.61 -4.90 1.90
N VAL A 29 -3.10 -3.79 2.43
CA VAL A 29 -2.59 -3.15 3.63
C VAL A 29 -3.66 -3.14 4.70
N LEU A 30 -3.29 -3.64 5.86
CA LEU A 30 -4.11 -3.79 7.04
C LEU A 30 -3.51 -2.96 8.18
N ARG A 31 -4.39 -2.40 9.02
CA ARG A 31 -4.02 -1.76 10.27
C ARG A 31 -5.07 -2.13 11.30
N ASP A 32 -4.64 -2.63 12.45
CA ASP A 32 -5.51 -2.99 13.57
C ASP A 32 -6.67 -3.93 13.13
N GLY A 33 -6.35 -4.92 12.27
CA GLY A 33 -7.32 -5.88 11.71
C GLY A 33 -8.27 -5.32 10.64
N ARG A 34 -8.15 -4.04 10.26
CA ARG A 34 -8.98 -3.41 9.22
C ARG A 34 -8.18 -3.15 7.95
N ARG A 35 -8.80 -3.41 6.80
CA ARG A 35 -8.21 -3.08 5.50
C ARG A 35 -8.20 -1.57 5.31
N VAL A 36 -7.02 -0.97 5.25
CA VAL A 36 -6.84 0.47 5.07
C VAL A 36 -6.59 0.86 3.61
N ALA A 37 -5.85 0.03 2.86
CA ALA A 37 -5.58 0.27 1.46
C ALA A 37 -5.45 -1.04 0.68
N LEU A 38 -5.81 -0.99 -0.60
CA LEU A 38 -5.58 -2.08 -1.54
C LEU A 38 -4.93 -1.51 -2.79
N PHE A 39 -3.66 -1.84 -3.00
CA PHE A 39 -2.93 -1.51 -4.21
C PHE A 39 -3.30 -2.53 -5.30
N SER A 40 -4.45 -2.31 -5.92
CA SER A 40 -4.97 -3.11 -7.04
C SER A 40 -4.50 -2.61 -8.41
N GLY A 41 -3.82 -1.47 -8.47
CA GLY A 41 -3.33 -0.89 -9.71
C GLY A 41 -2.16 -1.70 -10.28
N THR A 42 -2.23 -2.00 -11.57
CA THR A 42 -1.07 -2.39 -12.38
C THR A 42 -0.04 -1.25 -12.37
N ALA A 43 1.23 -1.55 -12.65
CA ALA A 43 2.32 -0.57 -12.61
C ALA A 43 2.08 0.71 -13.44
N SER A 44 1.25 0.63 -14.49
CA SER A 44 0.88 1.76 -15.36
C SER A 44 -0.26 2.64 -14.80
N ASP A 45 -0.92 2.21 -13.73
CA ASP A 45 -2.12 2.85 -13.17
C ASP A 45 -1.75 3.81 -12.03
N TRP A 46 -1.10 4.91 -12.40
CA TRP A 46 -0.61 5.93 -11.46
C TRP A 46 -1.72 6.55 -10.59
N ARG A 47 -2.95 6.66 -11.11
CA ARG A 47 -4.11 7.15 -10.36
C ARG A 47 -4.49 6.18 -9.24
N ALA A 48 -4.54 4.89 -9.53
CA ALA A 48 -4.85 3.86 -8.53
C ALA A 48 -3.79 3.83 -7.42
N LEU A 49 -2.51 3.98 -7.77
CA LEU A 49 -1.41 4.09 -6.80
C LEU A 49 -1.59 5.32 -5.89
N LYS A 50 -1.86 6.50 -6.46
CA LYS A 50 -2.09 7.73 -5.67
C LYS A 50 -3.29 7.62 -4.73
N ASN A 51 -4.39 7.03 -5.20
CA ASN A 51 -5.57 6.82 -4.36
C ASN A 51 -5.27 5.86 -3.20
N SER A 52 -4.58 4.75 -3.48
CA SER A 52 -4.18 3.79 -2.45
C SER A 52 -3.24 4.40 -1.41
N ILE A 53 -2.31 5.26 -1.83
CA ILE A 53 -1.45 6.03 -0.92
C ILE A 53 -2.28 7.03 -0.11
N ALA A 54 -3.25 7.70 -0.70
CA ALA A 54 -4.12 8.63 0.01
C ALA A 54 -4.96 7.92 1.09
N ASP A 55 -5.48 6.73 0.80
CA ASP A 55 -6.20 5.91 1.78
C ASP A 55 -5.28 5.42 2.89
N ALA A 56 -4.08 4.98 2.57
CA ALA A 56 -3.07 4.65 3.57
C ALA A 56 -2.70 5.88 4.43
N ARG A 57 -2.58 7.07 3.83
CA ARG A 57 -2.29 8.33 4.56
C ARG A 57 -3.40 8.70 5.53
N ARG A 58 -4.67 8.48 5.18
CA ARG A 58 -5.81 8.64 6.09
C ARG A 58 -5.73 7.70 7.29
N ALA A 59 -5.12 6.53 7.11
CA ALA A 59 -4.85 5.57 8.19
C ALA A 59 -3.56 5.86 8.97
N GLY A 60 -2.86 6.97 8.69
CA GLY A 60 -1.65 7.37 9.40
C GLY A 60 -0.33 7.03 8.71
N PHE A 61 -0.36 6.50 7.48
CA PHE A 61 0.85 6.27 6.70
C PHE A 61 1.51 7.60 6.31
N LYS A 62 2.79 7.77 6.63
CA LYS A 62 3.57 8.95 6.20
C LYS A 62 4.37 8.61 4.94
N TRP A 63 4.06 9.29 3.84
CA TRP A 63 4.70 9.13 2.53
C TRP A 63 4.54 10.40 1.66
N PRO A 64 5.56 10.85 0.90
CA PRO A 64 6.91 10.28 0.77
C PRO A 64 7.75 10.39 2.06
N PRO A 65 8.80 9.56 2.23
CA PRO A 65 9.72 9.64 3.36
C PRO A 65 10.51 10.96 3.36
#